data_AF-A0A959GYX4-F1
#
_entry.id   AF-A0A959GYX4-F1
#
_cell.length_a   1.000
_cell.length_b   1.000
_cell.length_c   1.000
_cell.angle_alpha   90.00
_cell.angle_beta   90.00
_cell.angle_gamma   90.00
#
_symmetry.space_group_name_H-M   'P 1'
#
loop_
_entity.id
_entity.type
_entity.pdbx_description
1 polymer ?
#
loop_
_entity_poly.entity_id
_entity_poly.type
_entity_poly.pdbx_seq_one_letter_code
_entity_poly.pdbx_strand_id
1 'polypeptide(L)'
;PLSAILALVDMRHNITLRIPTPFKRFPFEFIAGFRKSWWLIAIAYFLCAKSVEAHNYGLGLFSMLLIFMTGMSFYVKPERTYFVWIFSLGAGAFLRKKMIAAVICITILSLPVLVALGIAFTGISPITLGVQLLGYLFLCSMVLAKYSAYPNEMSVPQGILYALSLWFPPALLVVIPLFYTQSKRRLEPILE
;
A
#
# COMPACT_ATOMS: atom_id res chain seq x y z
N PRO A 1 10.70 -47.88 18.89
CA PRO A 1 10.56 -46.83 19.94
C PRO A 1 11.04 -45.45 19.49
N LEU A 2 12.26 -45.30 18.96
CA LEU A 2 12.80 -44.01 18.50
C LEU A 2 12.03 -43.43 17.30
N SER A 3 11.58 -44.29 16.38
CA SER A 3 10.79 -43.94 15.20
C SER A 3 9.40 -43.38 15.55
N ALA A 4 8.76 -43.90 16.59
CA ALA A 4 7.47 -43.39 17.08
C ALA A 4 7.61 -42.01 17.74
N ILE A 5 8.75 -41.76 18.42
CA ILE A 5 9.07 -40.47 19.03
C ILE A 5 9.36 -39.42 17.94
N LEU A 6 10.13 -39.78 16.91
CA LEU A 6 10.38 -38.91 15.75
C LEU A 6 9.09 -38.56 14.98
N ALA A 7 8.16 -39.51 14.83
CA ALA A 7 6.87 -39.27 14.17
C ALA A 7 5.97 -38.26 14.92
N LEU A 8 6.07 -38.20 16.26
CA LEU A 8 5.35 -37.21 17.06
C LEU A 8 5.98 -35.80 16.96
N VAL A 9 7.29 -35.71 16.74
CA VAL A 9 8.01 -34.45 16.57
C VAL A 9 7.84 -33.86 15.16
N ASP A 10 7.59 -34.70 14.15
CA ASP A 10 7.39 -34.27 12.76
C ASP A 10 6.00 -33.69 12.48
N MET A 11 5.10 -33.71 13.46
CA MET A 11 3.81 -33.02 13.36
C MET A 11 4.00 -31.51 13.60
N ARG A 12 4.75 -30.87 12.70
CA ARG A 12 4.75 -29.41 12.52
C ARG A 12 3.35 -28.99 12.15
N HIS A 13 2.54 -28.71 13.17
CA HIS A 13 1.24 -28.11 13.00
C HIS A 13 1.44 -26.70 12.45
N ASN A 14 1.45 -26.55 11.13
CA ASN A 14 1.38 -25.27 10.47
C ASN A 14 0.00 -24.67 10.78
N ILE A 15 -0.10 -23.93 11.89
CA ILE A 15 -1.29 -23.15 12.23
C ILE A 15 -1.47 -22.13 11.10
N THR A 16 -2.31 -22.46 10.12
CA THR A 16 -2.64 -21.58 9.01
C THR A 16 -3.78 -20.67 9.44
N LEU A 17 -3.47 -19.72 10.33
CA LEU A 17 -4.42 -18.67 10.71
C LEU A 17 -4.73 -17.81 9.47
N ARG A 18 -5.87 -18.09 8.82
CA ARG A 18 -6.34 -17.33 7.66
C ARG A 18 -7.05 -16.07 8.15
N ILE A 19 -6.30 -14.99 8.32
CA ILE A 19 -6.87 -13.68 8.67
C ILE A 19 -7.83 -13.25 7.53
N PRO A 20 -9.12 -13.02 7.81
CA PRO A 20 -10.06 -12.53 6.82
C PRO A 20 -9.65 -11.13 6.38
N THR A 21 -9.65 -10.88 5.07
CA THR A 21 -9.34 -9.56 4.52
C THR A 21 -10.58 -8.97 3.86
N PRO A 22 -10.81 -7.65 3.97
CA PRO A 22 -11.90 -6.99 3.24
C PRO A 22 -11.62 -6.92 1.72
N PHE A 23 -10.40 -7.24 1.30
CA PHE A 23 -9.92 -7.02 -0.07
C PHE A 23 -10.08 -8.21 -1.03
N LYS A 24 -10.93 -9.21 -0.72
CA LYS A 24 -11.04 -10.44 -1.54
C LYS A 24 -11.38 -10.19 -3.02
N ARG A 25 -12.06 -9.09 -3.34
CA ARG A 25 -12.43 -8.70 -4.72
C ARG A 25 -11.43 -7.78 -5.41
N PHE A 26 -10.35 -7.42 -4.72
CA PHE A 26 -9.35 -6.45 -5.17
C PHE A 26 -8.05 -7.14 -5.59
N PRO A 27 -7.14 -6.42 -6.27
CA PRO A 27 -5.84 -6.95 -6.68
C PRO A 27 -5.04 -7.55 -5.51
N PHE A 28 -4.18 -8.51 -5.86
CA PHE A 28 -3.48 -9.36 -4.88
C PHE A 28 -2.58 -8.55 -3.92
N GLU A 29 -2.13 -7.35 -4.30
CA GLU A 29 -1.20 -6.52 -3.52
C GLU A 29 -1.74 -6.22 -2.12
N PHE A 30 -2.97 -5.73 -2.03
CA PHE A 30 -3.59 -5.41 -0.75
C PHE A 30 -3.96 -6.66 0.06
N ILE A 31 -4.28 -7.78 -0.59
CA ILE A 31 -4.56 -9.04 0.12
C ILE A 31 -3.28 -9.58 0.76
N ALA A 32 -2.21 -9.69 -0.02
CA ALA A 32 -0.92 -10.22 0.43
C ALA A 32 -0.26 -9.28 1.45
N GLY A 33 -0.25 -7.97 1.15
CA GLY A 33 0.28 -6.93 2.00
C GLY A 33 -0.43 -6.86 3.36
N PHE A 34 -1.76 -6.80 3.36
CA PHE A 34 -2.55 -6.75 4.61
C PHE A 34 -2.27 -7.94 5.51
N ARG A 35 -2.21 -9.17 4.96
CA ARG A 35 -1.92 -10.36 5.76
C ARG A 35 -0.53 -10.36 6.39
N LYS A 36 0.46 -9.77 5.71
CA LYS A 36 1.84 -9.67 6.22
C LYS A 36 1.98 -8.55 7.26
N SER A 37 1.27 -7.44 7.07
CA SER A 37 1.45 -6.20 7.83
C SER A 37 0.23 -5.83 8.68
N TRP A 38 -0.65 -6.78 9.03
CA TRP A 38 -1.86 -6.52 9.80
C TRP A 38 -1.56 -5.86 11.16
N TRP A 39 -0.42 -6.21 11.77
CA TRP A 39 0.04 -5.66 13.04
C TRP A 39 0.41 -4.18 12.95
N LEU A 40 0.97 -3.72 11.83
CA LEU A 40 1.24 -2.28 11.61
C LEU A 40 -0.05 -1.48 11.52
N ILE A 41 -1.08 -2.03 10.88
CA ILE A 41 -2.40 -1.40 10.79
C ILE A 41 -3.04 -1.33 12.19
N ALA A 42 -2.91 -2.40 12.99
CA ALA A 42 -3.37 -2.39 14.38
C ALA A 42 -2.64 -1.33 15.23
N ILE A 43 -1.32 -1.18 15.07
CA ILE A 43 -0.54 -0.12 15.71
C ILE A 43 -1.04 1.26 15.27
N ALA A 44 -1.33 1.45 13.98
CA ALA A 44 -1.89 2.72 13.50
C ALA A 44 -3.21 3.06 14.19
N TYR A 45 -4.14 2.11 14.29
CA TYR A 45 -5.42 2.34 14.97
C TYR A 45 -5.25 2.59 16.47
N PHE A 46 -4.31 1.88 17.12
CA PHE A 46 -3.96 2.16 18.51
C PHE A 46 -3.41 3.57 18.70
N LEU A 47 -2.50 4.02 17.82
CA LEU A 47 -1.97 5.39 17.84
C LEU A 47 -3.07 6.43 17.61
N CYS A 48 -4.02 6.14 16.73
CA CYS A 48 -5.19 7.00 16.53
C CYS A 48 -6.03 7.10 17.82
N ALA A 49 -6.31 5.99 18.50
CA ALA A 49 -7.04 6.02 19.77
C ALA A 49 -6.28 6.84 20.83
N LYS A 50 -4.96 6.64 20.96
CA LYS A 50 -4.11 7.42 21.87
C LYS A 50 -4.02 8.90 21.49
N SER A 51 -4.12 9.23 20.22
CA SER A 51 -4.19 10.63 19.77
C SER A 51 -5.45 11.33 20.27
N VAL A 52 -6.58 10.62 20.32
CA VAL A 52 -7.85 11.15 20.84
C VAL A 52 -7.79 11.30 22.36
N GLU A 53 -7.31 10.27 23.07
CA GLU A 53 -7.15 10.32 24.54
C GLU A 53 -6.21 11.44 25.00
N ALA A 54 -5.08 11.64 24.30
CA ALA A 54 -4.11 12.66 24.64
C ALA A 54 -4.44 14.03 24.04
N HIS A 55 -5.59 14.18 23.36
CA HIS A 55 -5.97 15.37 22.58
C HIS A 55 -4.85 15.86 21.65
N ASN A 56 -4.06 14.94 21.08
CA ASN A 56 -2.91 15.23 20.24
C ASN A 56 -3.23 14.95 18.77
N TYR A 57 -3.68 15.99 18.07
CA TYR A 57 -4.03 15.90 16.66
C TYR A 57 -2.86 15.45 15.76
N GLY A 58 -1.63 15.87 16.07
CA GLY A 58 -0.43 15.50 15.32
C GLY A 58 -0.16 14.00 15.34
N LEU A 59 -0.39 13.34 16.49
CA LEU A 59 -0.26 11.89 16.61
C LEU A 59 -1.31 11.15 15.76
N GLY A 60 -2.50 11.72 15.64
CA GLY A 60 -3.55 11.18 14.79
C GLY A 60 -3.19 11.29 13.30
N LEU A 61 -2.64 12.44 12.86
CA LEU A 61 -2.09 12.57 11.51
C LEU A 61 -0.94 11.59 11.25
N PHE A 62 -0.08 11.36 12.25
CA PHE A 62 0.98 10.36 12.15
C PHE A 62 0.43 8.94 11.98
N SER A 63 -0.64 8.58 12.70
CA SER A 63 -1.30 7.28 12.55
C SER A 63 -1.83 7.06 11.13
N MET A 64 -2.37 8.13 10.52
CA MET A 64 -2.84 8.14 9.15
C MET A 64 -1.69 7.98 8.15
N LEU A 65 -0.58 8.70 8.35
CA LEU A 65 0.64 8.54 7.58
C LEU A 65 1.15 7.08 7.63
N LEU A 66 1.12 6.45 8.81
CA LEU A 66 1.56 5.07 9.00
C LEU A 66 0.73 4.08 8.18
N ILE A 67 -0.59 4.31 8.03
CA ILE A 67 -1.46 3.52 7.15
C ILE A 67 -1.00 3.67 5.69
N PHE A 68 -0.76 4.90 5.22
CA PHE A 68 -0.30 5.14 3.85
C PHE A 68 1.08 4.53 3.58
N MET A 69 2.05 4.68 4.49
CA MET A 69 3.37 4.06 4.35
C MET A 69 3.27 2.54 4.31
N THR A 70 2.40 1.95 5.14
CA THR A 70 2.12 0.52 5.11
C THR A 70 1.51 0.11 3.76
N GLY A 71 0.54 0.88 3.24
CA GLY A 71 -0.06 0.65 1.93
C GLY A 71 0.94 0.72 0.76
N MET A 72 1.86 1.69 0.78
CA MET A 72 2.93 1.81 -0.22
C MET A 72 3.86 0.58 -0.19
N SER A 73 4.15 0.05 1.00
CA SER A 73 5.01 -1.14 1.14
C SER A 73 4.47 -2.37 0.40
N PHE A 74 3.15 -2.42 0.14
CA PHE A 74 2.50 -3.53 -0.58
C PHE A 74 2.87 -3.56 -2.07
N TYR A 75 3.38 -2.46 -2.62
CA TYR A 75 3.75 -2.32 -4.03
C TYR A 75 5.26 -2.42 -4.29
N VAL A 76 6.08 -2.66 -3.26
CA VAL A 76 7.55 -2.74 -3.41
C VAL A 76 7.96 -3.92 -4.30
N LYS A 77 7.29 -5.07 -4.16
CA LYS A 77 7.64 -6.27 -4.91
C LYS A 77 6.83 -6.39 -6.21
N PRO A 78 7.48 -6.68 -7.35
CA PRO A 78 6.79 -6.92 -8.61
C PRO A 78 5.99 -8.22 -8.55
N GLU A 79 4.87 -8.24 -9.27
CA GLU A 79 4.09 -9.47 -9.47
C GLU A 79 4.66 -10.31 -10.60
N ARG A 80 4.33 -11.60 -10.63
CA ARG A 80 4.71 -12.46 -11.76
C ARG A 80 4.01 -12.01 -13.04
N THR A 81 4.69 -12.13 -14.18
CA THR A 81 4.21 -11.64 -15.49
C THR A 81 2.82 -12.16 -15.87
N TYR A 82 2.49 -13.41 -15.53
CA TYR A 82 1.18 -13.97 -15.82
C TYR A 82 0.03 -13.24 -15.09
N PHE A 83 0.27 -12.62 -13.92
CA PHE A 83 -0.73 -11.80 -13.23
C PHE A 83 -0.97 -10.46 -13.92
N VAL A 84 -0.01 -9.94 -14.67
CA VAL A 84 -0.18 -8.75 -15.51
C VAL A 84 -0.91 -9.11 -16.80
N TRP A 85 -0.43 -10.16 -17.48
CA TRP A 85 -0.95 -10.60 -18.78
C TRP A 85 -2.44 -10.95 -18.77
N ILE A 86 -2.94 -11.58 -17.69
CA ILE A 86 -4.36 -11.98 -17.57
C ILE A 86 -5.35 -10.80 -17.64
N PHE A 87 -4.89 -9.56 -17.45
CA PHE A 87 -5.78 -8.41 -17.55
C PHE A 87 -6.24 -8.11 -18.97
N SER A 88 -5.46 -8.48 -20.00
CA SER A 88 -5.77 -8.21 -21.41
C SER A 88 -6.25 -6.76 -21.67
N LEU A 89 -5.57 -5.79 -21.05
CA LEU A 89 -5.86 -4.35 -21.14
C LEU A 89 -4.63 -3.64 -21.68
N GLY A 90 -4.80 -2.59 -22.49
CA GLY A 90 -3.69 -1.70 -22.85
C GLY A 90 -3.02 -1.07 -21.61
N ALA A 91 -1.73 -0.75 -21.71
CA ALA A 91 -0.89 -0.37 -20.57
C ALA A 91 -1.48 0.79 -19.71
N GLY A 92 -2.03 1.82 -20.36
CA GLY A 92 -2.65 2.95 -19.65
C GLY A 92 -3.92 2.55 -18.88
N ALA A 93 -4.76 1.69 -19.46
CA ALA A 93 -5.98 1.21 -18.82
C ALA A 93 -5.65 0.27 -17.64
N PHE A 94 -4.63 -0.57 -17.79
CA PHE A 94 -4.10 -1.41 -16.72
C PHE A 94 -3.60 -0.58 -15.53
N LEU A 95 -2.75 0.43 -15.78
CA LEU A 95 -2.23 1.32 -14.73
C LEU A 95 -3.35 2.05 -14.01
N ARG A 96 -4.32 2.60 -14.75
CA ARG A 96 -5.49 3.25 -14.16
C ARG A 96 -6.29 2.30 -13.26
N LYS A 97 -6.52 1.07 -13.72
CA LYS A 97 -7.23 0.04 -12.94
C LYS A 97 -6.49 -0.29 -11.63
N LYS A 98 -5.16 -0.42 -11.67
CA LYS A 98 -4.32 -0.68 -10.48
C LYS A 98 -4.33 0.51 -9.51
N MET A 99 -4.20 1.75 -10.01
CA MET A 99 -4.25 2.95 -9.16
C MET A 99 -5.62 3.14 -8.49
N ILE A 100 -6.73 2.99 -9.22
CA ILE A 100 -8.09 3.08 -8.65
C ILE A 100 -8.28 2.03 -7.57
N ALA A 101 -7.89 0.78 -7.83
CA ALA A 101 -7.98 -0.28 -6.84
C ALA A 101 -7.14 0.02 -5.60
N ALA A 102 -5.93 0.56 -5.76
CA ALA A 102 -5.06 0.95 -4.66
C ALA A 102 -5.70 2.06 -3.79
N VAL A 103 -6.26 3.09 -4.43
CA VAL A 103 -6.96 4.19 -3.75
C VAL A 103 -8.16 3.64 -2.98
N ILE A 104 -9.03 2.84 -3.59
CA ILE A 104 -10.20 2.27 -2.89
C ILE A 104 -9.76 1.46 -1.66
N CYS A 105 -8.75 0.60 -1.80
CA CYS A 105 -8.29 -0.23 -0.70
C CYS A 105 -7.68 0.58 0.44
N ILE A 106 -6.84 1.58 0.13
CA ILE A 106 -6.25 2.42 1.18
C ILE A 106 -7.29 3.34 1.82
N THR A 107 -8.31 3.78 1.08
CA THR A 107 -9.45 4.53 1.64
C THR A 107 -10.17 3.68 2.67
N ILE A 108 -10.46 2.40 2.37
CA ILE A 108 -11.10 1.49 3.34
C ILE A 108 -10.27 1.40 4.64
N LEU A 109 -8.94 1.36 4.56
CA LEU A 109 -8.07 1.29 5.75
C LEU A 109 -7.96 2.63 6.50
N SER A 110 -7.88 3.74 5.79
CA SER A 110 -7.68 5.08 6.36
C SER A 110 -8.96 5.74 6.84
N LEU A 111 -10.13 5.34 6.32
CA LEU A 111 -11.42 5.94 6.63
C LEU A 111 -11.79 5.87 8.12
N PRO A 112 -11.56 4.77 8.87
CA PRO A 112 -11.77 4.77 10.32
C PRO A 112 -10.95 5.84 11.07
N VAL A 113 -9.70 6.05 10.66
CA VAL A 113 -8.82 7.10 11.24
C VAL A 113 -9.32 8.49 10.86
N LEU A 114 -9.69 8.68 9.58
CA LEU A 114 -10.24 9.95 9.09
C LEU A 114 -11.52 10.34 9.85
N VAL A 115 -12.44 9.40 10.06
CA VAL A 115 -13.68 9.60 10.80
C VAL A 115 -13.40 9.87 12.28
N ALA A 116 -12.51 9.11 12.91
CA ALA A 116 -12.13 9.33 14.32
C ALA A 116 -11.54 10.72 14.53
N LEU A 117 -10.64 11.16 13.64
CA LEU A 117 -10.07 12.51 13.67
C LEU A 117 -11.15 13.59 13.47
N GLY A 118 -12.05 13.39 12.50
CA GLY A 118 -13.13 14.34 12.22
C GLY A 118 -14.11 14.50 13.39
N ILE A 119 -14.41 13.44 14.13
CA ILE A 119 -15.30 13.50 15.29
C ILE A 119 -14.57 14.09 16.51
N ALA A 120 -13.34 13.66 16.79
CA ALA A 120 -12.61 14.04 18.00
C ALA A 120 -12.09 15.48 17.99
N PHE A 121 -11.80 16.05 16.81
CA PHE A 121 -11.15 17.36 16.67
C PHE A 121 -12.05 18.41 15.98
N THR A 122 -13.36 18.36 16.24
CA THR A 122 -14.35 19.38 15.80
C THR A 122 -14.45 19.56 14.27
N GLY A 123 -14.49 18.45 13.54
CA GLY A 123 -14.66 18.42 12.09
C GLY A 123 -13.39 18.02 11.33
N ILE A 124 -13.56 17.76 10.03
CA ILE A 124 -12.43 17.39 9.18
C ILE A 124 -11.66 18.66 8.80
N SER A 125 -10.49 18.83 9.39
CA SER A 125 -9.64 19.98 9.07
C SER A 125 -9.10 19.90 7.63
N PRO A 126 -8.80 21.06 6.99
CA PRO A 126 -8.11 21.09 5.70
C PRO A 126 -6.76 20.35 5.72
N ILE A 127 -6.08 20.32 6.88
CA ILE A 127 -4.82 19.60 7.05
C ILE A 127 -5.05 18.08 6.95
N THR A 128 -6.12 17.55 7.55
CA THR A 128 -6.46 16.12 7.46
C THR A 128 -6.74 15.73 6.01
N LEU A 129 -7.51 16.55 5.28
CA LEU A 129 -7.79 16.33 3.87
C LEU A 129 -6.51 16.44 3.01
N GLY A 130 -5.64 17.40 3.32
CA GLY A 130 -4.34 17.55 2.67
C GLY A 130 -3.47 16.31 2.83
N VAL A 131 -3.38 15.76 4.05
CA VAL A 131 -2.65 14.52 4.33
C VAL A 131 -3.28 13.31 3.61
N GLN A 132 -4.61 13.20 3.58
CA GLN A 132 -5.31 12.15 2.81
C GLN A 132 -4.97 12.23 1.32
N LEU A 133 -5.10 13.42 0.73
CA LEU A 133 -4.85 13.65 -0.69
C LEU A 133 -3.38 13.37 -1.05
N LEU A 134 -2.46 13.86 -0.23
CA LEU A 134 -1.03 13.63 -0.41
C LEU A 134 -0.69 12.14 -0.31
N GLY A 135 -1.29 11.43 0.65
CA GLY A 135 -1.17 9.99 0.77
C GLY A 135 -1.65 9.23 -0.47
N TYR A 136 -2.76 9.67 -1.10
CA TYR A 136 -3.20 9.11 -2.38
C TYR A 136 -2.22 9.37 -3.52
N LEU A 137 -1.66 10.59 -3.61
CA LEU A 137 -0.68 10.94 -4.64
C LEU A 137 0.58 10.07 -4.51
N PHE A 138 1.09 9.88 -3.29
CA PHE A 138 2.20 8.97 -3.03
C PHE A 138 1.85 7.51 -3.35
N LEU A 139 0.67 7.03 -2.94
CA LEU A 139 0.30 5.65 -3.26
C LEU A 139 0.22 5.42 -4.78
N CYS A 140 -0.39 6.35 -5.53
CA CYS A 140 -0.44 6.29 -6.98
C CYS A 140 0.96 6.35 -7.60
N SER A 141 1.84 7.23 -7.13
CA SER A 141 3.21 7.30 -7.64
C SER A 141 4.02 6.05 -7.29
N MET A 142 3.77 5.39 -6.15
CA MET A 142 4.37 4.08 -5.81
C MET A 142 3.90 2.98 -6.76
N VAL A 143 2.61 2.96 -7.13
CA VAL A 143 2.09 2.04 -8.16
C VAL A 143 2.82 2.26 -9.48
N LEU A 144 3.01 3.51 -9.91
CA LEU A 144 3.78 3.83 -11.11
C LEU A 144 5.26 3.46 -10.96
N ALA A 145 5.87 3.70 -9.80
CA ALA A 145 7.26 3.35 -9.55
C ALA A 145 7.48 1.84 -9.73
N LYS A 146 6.60 1.01 -9.16
CA LYS A 146 6.58 -0.46 -9.36
C LYS A 146 6.59 -0.83 -10.85
N TYR A 147 5.74 -0.22 -11.66
CA TYR A 147 5.62 -0.59 -13.07
C TYR A 147 6.68 0.05 -13.98
N SER A 148 7.34 1.12 -13.55
CA SER A 148 8.44 1.75 -14.28
C SER A 148 9.69 0.86 -14.38
N ALA A 149 9.86 -0.08 -13.44
CA ALA A 149 10.95 -1.05 -13.39
C ALA A 149 10.55 -2.47 -13.81
N TYR A 150 9.25 -2.70 -14.07
CA TYR A 150 8.71 -4.02 -14.35
C TYR A 150 9.37 -4.69 -15.57
N PRO A 151 9.67 -6.01 -15.53
CA PRO A 151 9.32 -7.02 -14.52
C PRO A 151 10.25 -7.09 -13.31
N ASN A 152 11.26 -6.22 -13.23
CA ASN A 152 12.25 -6.22 -12.16
C ASN A 152 11.76 -5.41 -10.95
N GLU A 153 12.47 -5.56 -9.83
CA GLU A 153 12.29 -4.68 -8.67
C GLU A 153 12.75 -3.25 -8.99
N MET A 154 12.21 -2.28 -8.26
CA MET A 154 12.59 -0.88 -8.41
C MET A 154 14.11 -0.71 -8.22
N SER A 155 14.76 -0.04 -9.16
CA SER A 155 16.21 0.19 -9.05
C SER A 155 16.53 1.17 -7.93
N VAL A 156 17.75 1.08 -7.38
CA VAL A 156 18.21 1.98 -6.29
C VAL A 156 18.02 3.47 -6.64
N PRO A 157 18.36 3.96 -7.85
CA PRO A 157 18.12 5.36 -8.21
C PRO A 157 16.64 5.75 -8.19
N GLN A 158 15.74 4.88 -8.66
CA GLN A 158 14.30 5.13 -8.60
C GLN A 158 13.79 5.18 -7.15
N GLY A 159 14.31 4.29 -6.30
CA GLY A 159 14.03 4.30 -4.86
C GLY A 159 14.51 5.58 -4.17
N ILE A 160 15.72 6.05 -4.48
CA ILE A 160 16.26 7.32 -3.97
C ILE A 160 15.41 8.49 -4.45
N LEU A 161 15.06 8.54 -5.74
CA LEU A 161 14.20 9.59 -6.29
C LEU A 161 12.84 9.62 -5.60
N TYR A 162 12.25 8.44 -5.36
CA TYR A 162 10.98 8.34 -4.63
C TYR A 162 11.12 8.77 -3.16
N ALA A 163 12.20 8.37 -2.48
CA ALA A 163 12.47 8.79 -1.11
C ALA A 163 12.68 10.31 -0.99
N LEU A 164 13.37 10.94 -1.94
CA LEU A 164 13.48 12.40 -2.03
C LEU A 164 12.12 13.06 -2.21
N SER A 165 11.19 12.44 -2.95
CA SER A 165 9.84 12.96 -3.09
C SER A 165 9.04 12.90 -1.79
N LEU A 166 9.30 11.94 -0.90
CA LEU A 166 8.70 11.92 0.45
C LEU A 166 9.20 13.09 1.31
N TRP A 167 10.48 13.45 1.18
CA TRP A 167 11.05 14.61 1.86
C TRP A 167 10.58 15.94 1.27
N PHE A 168 10.46 16.02 -0.05
CA PHE A 168 9.99 17.20 -0.77
C PHE A 168 8.77 16.85 -1.65
N PRO A 169 7.55 16.82 -1.08
CA PRO A 169 6.34 16.42 -1.79
C PRO A 169 6.07 17.11 -3.13
N PRO A 170 6.42 18.41 -3.34
CA PRO A 170 6.30 19.03 -4.65
C PRO A 170 7.06 18.33 -5.78
N ALA A 171 8.11 17.55 -5.47
CA ALA A 171 8.81 16.71 -6.46
C ALA A 171 7.89 15.69 -7.14
N LEU A 172 6.76 15.31 -6.53
CA LEU A 172 5.76 14.43 -7.16
C LEU A 172 5.24 14.94 -8.49
N LEU A 173 5.22 16.26 -8.71
CA LEU A 173 4.85 16.86 -9.99
C LEU A 173 5.76 16.40 -11.14
N VAL A 174 7.01 16.06 -10.85
CA VAL A 174 7.98 15.52 -11.81
C VAL A 174 7.99 14.00 -11.78
N VAL A 175 7.96 13.39 -10.59
CA VAL A 175 8.06 11.94 -10.42
C VAL A 175 6.87 11.20 -11.05
N ILE A 176 5.65 11.70 -10.89
CA ILE A 176 4.43 11.08 -11.44
C ILE A 176 4.49 10.96 -12.97
N PRO A 177 4.68 12.03 -13.77
CA PRO A 177 4.70 11.92 -15.23
C PRO A 177 5.89 11.09 -15.73
N LEU A 178 7.04 11.17 -15.05
CA LEU A 178 8.22 10.39 -15.37
C LEU A 178 7.94 8.88 -15.21
N PHE A 179 7.47 8.45 -14.04
CA PHE A 179 7.15 7.05 -13.81
C PHE A 179 5.96 6.56 -14.64
N TYR A 180 4.98 7.41 -14.93
CA TYR A 180 3.88 7.05 -15.82
C TYR A 180 4.38 6.71 -17.24
N THR A 181 5.23 7.55 -17.80
CA THR A 181 5.81 7.34 -19.14
C THR A 181 6.67 6.07 -19.19
N GLN A 182 7.51 5.85 -18.17
CA GLN A 182 8.32 4.64 -18.06
C GLN A 182 7.46 3.39 -17.89
N SER A 183 6.43 3.45 -17.05
CA SER A 183 5.50 2.32 -16.82
C SER A 183 4.81 1.88 -18.10
N LYS A 184 4.31 2.83 -18.90
CA LYS A 184 3.69 2.52 -20.20
C LYS A 184 4.65 1.75 -21.11
N ARG A 185 5.86 2.29 -21.32
CA ARG A 185 6.88 1.66 -22.18
C ARG A 185 7.26 0.24 -21.74
N ARG A 186 7.26 -0.03 -20.43
CA ARG A 186 7.58 -1.36 -19.88
C ARG A 186 6.43 -2.34 -19.97
N LEU A 187 5.19 -1.86 -19.90
CA LEU A 187 3.99 -2.68 -19.89
C LEU A 187 3.44 -2.99 -21.29
N GLU A 188 3.62 -2.08 -22.25
CA GLU A 188 3.21 -2.28 -23.66
C GLU A 188 3.62 -3.65 -24.22
N PRO A 189 4.90 -4.07 -24.19
CA PRO A 189 5.31 -5.37 -24.76
C PRO A 189 4.81 -6.62 -24.00
N ILE A 190 4.13 -6.44 -22.87
CA ILE A 190 3.60 -7.53 -22.03
C ILE A 190 2.07 -7.64 -22.19
N LEU A 191 1.41 -6.53 -22.51
CA LEU A 191 -0.05 -6.41 -22.55
C LEU A 191 -0.62 -6.29 -23.97
N GLU A 192 0.23 -5.98 -24.95
CA GLU A 192 -0.08 -5.85 -26.38
C GLU A 192 0.83 -6.79 -27.19
#